data_AF-A0AAV5UBX8-F1
#
_entry.id   AF-A0AAV5UBX8-F1
#
_cell.length_a   1.000
_cell.length_b   1.000
_cell.length_c   1.000
_cell.angle_alpha   90.00
_cell.angle_beta   90.00
_cell.angle_gamma   90.00
#
_symmetry.space_group_name_H-M   'P 1'
#
loop_
_entity.id
_entity.type
_entity.pdbx_description
1 polymer ?
#
loop_
_entity_poly.entity_id
_entity_poly.type
_entity_poly.pdbx_seq_one_letter_code
_entity_poly.pdbx_strand_id
1 'polypeptide(L)'
;LCRMAELLHLGKNCALSNCQLLDFTPFECRDCSNHFCSTHRFAHNCPNKIVRTLTEVPAGSGGPSLRPYLCSLNGCHGAESIKVVCPGCELNFCLK
;
A
#
# COMPACT_ATOMS: atom_id res chain seq x y z
N LEU A 1 -2.04 43.85 -3.44
CA LEU A 1 -2.25 42.70 -4.35
C LEU A 1 -1.64 41.46 -3.68
N CYS A 2 -2.39 40.83 -2.78
CA CYS A 2 -1.90 39.65 -2.05
C CYS A 2 -1.81 38.45 -2.99
N ARG A 3 -0.66 37.79 -2.90
CA ARG A 3 -0.10 36.73 -3.74
C ARG A 3 -0.93 35.44 -3.63
N MET A 4 -2.00 35.36 -4.42
CA MET A 4 -2.91 34.18 -4.47
C MET A 4 -2.40 33.03 -5.36
N ALA A 5 -1.16 33.09 -5.85
CA ALA A 5 -0.66 32.20 -6.91
C ALA A 5 0.22 31.03 -6.46
N GLU A 6 0.35 30.75 -5.15
CA GLU A 6 1.26 29.69 -4.65
C GLU A 6 0.53 28.42 -4.16
N LEU A 7 -0.81 28.38 -4.15
CA LEU A 7 -1.60 27.21 -3.71
C LEU A 7 -2.10 26.30 -4.86
N LEU A 8 -1.83 26.65 -6.13
CA LEU A 8 -2.41 25.97 -7.30
C LEU A 8 -1.82 24.59 -7.63
N HIS A 9 -0.81 24.12 -6.89
CA HIS A 9 -0.11 22.86 -7.16
C HIS A 9 -0.19 21.83 -6.02
N LEU A 10 -1.01 22.08 -5.01
CA LEU A 10 -1.17 21.14 -3.91
C LEU A 10 -2.05 19.98 -4.37
N GLY A 11 -1.43 18.93 -4.89
CA GLY A 11 -2.11 17.68 -5.19
C GLY A 11 -1.84 17.13 -6.59
N LYS A 12 -2.11 15.84 -6.75
CA LYS A 12 -2.00 15.14 -8.04
C LYS A 12 -3.28 14.36 -8.28
N ASN A 13 -3.69 14.29 -9.54
CA ASN A 13 -4.80 13.45 -9.95
C ASN A 13 -4.41 11.98 -9.88
N CYS A 14 -5.36 11.14 -9.46
CA CYS A 14 -5.23 9.70 -9.56
C CYS A 14 -5.01 9.29 -11.02
N ALA A 15 -3.98 8.48 -11.29
CA ALA A 15 -3.65 8.01 -12.64
C ALA A 15 -4.64 6.99 -13.20
N LEU A 16 -5.58 6.49 -12.38
CA LEU A 16 -6.66 5.65 -12.85
C LEU A 16 -7.67 6.47 -13.68
N SER A 17 -7.90 6.02 -14.92
CA SER A 17 -8.80 6.66 -15.88
C SER A 17 -10.24 6.78 -15.39
N ASN A 18 -10.69 5.87 -14.52
CA ASN A 18 -12.04 5.87 -13.94
C ASN A 18 -12.16 6.70 -12.65
N CYS A 19 -11.08 7.30 -12.15
CA CYS A 19 -11.09 8.06 -10.90
C CYS A 19 -10.69 9.52 -11.12
N GLN A 20 -9.49 9.79 -11.64
CA GLN A 20 -8.91 11.12 -11.87
C GLN A 20 -9.03 12.11 -10.68
N LEU A 21 -9.33 11.63 -9.48
CA LEU A 21 -9.55 12.44 -8.29
C LEU A 21 -8.28 13.22 -7.96
N LEU A 22 -8.40 14.54 -7.82
CA LEU A 22 -7.33 15.39 -7.31
C LEU A 22 -7.20 15.16 -5.80
N ASP A 23 -6.12 14.49 -5.40
CA ASP A 23 -5.82 14.23 -4.01
C ASP A 23 -4.66 15.13 -3.58
N PHE A 24 -4.82 15.83 -2.45
CA PHE A 24 -3.79 16.68 -1.85
C PHE A 24 -2.68 15.83 -1.19
N THR A 25 -2.93 14.53 -1.01
CA THR A 25 -2.00 13.53 -0.46
C THR A 25 -1.79 12.36 -1.44
N PRO A 26 -1.30 12.62 -2.66
CA PRO A 26 -1.17 11.57 -3.66
C PRO A 26 -0.06 10.58 -3.29
N PHE A 27 -0.32 9.29 -3.47
CA PHE A 27 0.65 8.23 -3.23
C PHE A 27 1.34 7.82 -4.53
N GLU A 28 2.67 7.89 -4.55
CA GLU A 28 3.47 7.35 -5.65
C GLU A 28 3.65 5.84 -5.50
N CYS A 29 3.28 5.07 -6.53
CA CYS A 29 3.56 3.64 -6.60
C CYS A 29 5.03 3.42 -6.98
N ARG A 30 5.79 2.67 -6.18
CA ARG A 30 7.21 2.38 -6.48
C ARG A 30 7.42 1.47 -7.70
N ASP A 31 6.40 0.70 -8.06
CA ASP A 31 6.50 -0.27 -9.15
C ASP A 31 6.18 0.37 -10.51
N CYS A 32 5.22 1.31 -10.58
CA CYS A 32 4.83 1.96 -11.83
C CYS A 32 5.04 3.48 -11.87
N SER A 33 5.57 4.08 -10.80
CA SER A 33 5.86 5.53 -10.67
C SER A 33 4.69 6.47 -10.94
N ASN A 34 3.46 5.93 -10.90
CA ASN A 34 2.23 6.71 -11.05
C ASN A 34 1.67 7.13 -9.69
N HIS A 35 0.90 8.22 -9.69
CA HIS A 35 0.29 8.80 -8.49
C HIS A 35 -1.17 8.36 -8.36
N PHE A 36 -1.59 7.95 -7.16
CA PHE A 36 -2.94 7.48 -6.89
C PHE A 36 -3.52 8.13 -5.63
N CYS A 37 -4.84 8.32 -5.61
CA CYS A 37 -5.54 8.81 -4.42
C CYS A 37 -5.51 7.77 -3.28
N SER A 38 -5.85 8.20 -2.07
CA SER A 38 -5.82 7.38 -0.85
C SER A 38 -6.56 6.04 -0.97
N THR A 39 -7.66 6.01 -1.72
CA THR A 39 -8.48 4.81 -1.97
C THR A 39 -7.88 3.85 -3.00
N HIS A 40 -7.13 4.38 -3.98
CA HIS A 40 -6.61 3.60 -5.10
C HIS A 40 -5.11 3.28 -5.01
N ARG A 41 -4.41 3.73 -3.95
CA ARG A 41 -2.98 3.45 -3.74
C ARG A 41 -2.60 1.97 -3.82
N PHE A 42 -3.50 1.05 -3.44
CA PHE A 42 -3.28 -0.40 -3.50
C PHE A 42 -4.12 -1.13 -4.57
N ALA A 43 -5.09 -0.45 -5.17
CA ALA A 43 -6.10 -1.05 -6.05
C ALA A 43 -6.10 -0.42 -7.45
N HIS A 44 -4.90 -0.20 -8.00
CA HIS A 44 -4.73 0.44 -9.31
C HIS A 44 -4.29 -0.51 -10.44
N ASN A 45 -4.36 -1.83 -10.19
CA ASN A 45 -3.98 -2.87 -11.15
C ASN A 45 -2.59 -2.62 -11.78
N CYS A 46 -1.57 -2.47 -10.91
CA CYS A 46 -0.22 -2.11 -11.32
C CYS A 46 0.31 -2.99 -12.47
N PRO A 47 0.69 -2.41 -13.62
CA PRO A 47 1.21 -3.19 -14.75
C PRO A 47 2.56 -3.83 -14.42
N ASN A 48 3.34 -3.20 -13.54
CA ASN A 48 4.62 -3.70 -13.04
C ASN A 48 4.49 -4.42 -11.71
N LYS A 49 3.32 -5.01 -11.41
CA LYS A 49 3.18 -5.90 -10.24
C LYS A 49 4.09 -7.11 -10.49
N ILE A 50 5.37 -6.96 -10.14
CA ILE A 50 6.27 -8.08 -9.95
C ILE A 50 5.55 -8.94 -8.94
N VAL A 51 4.91 -9.99 -9.44
CA VAL A 51 4.49 -11.11 -8.62
C VAL A 51 5.81 -11.55 -8.02
N ARG A 52 6.05 -11.09 -6.79
CA ARG A 52 6.98 -11.73 -5.89
C ARG A 52 6.33 -13.08 -5.64
N THR A 53 6.45 -13.97 -6.62
CA THR A 53 6.37 -15.40 -6.42
C THR A 53 7.20 -15.59 -5.18
N LEU A 54 6.56 -16.09 -4.13
CA LEU A 54 7.28 -16.61 -3.00
C LEU A 54 8.03 -17.84 -3.54
N THR A 55 9.07 -17.60 -4.36
CA THR A 55 10.03 -18.61 -4.71
C THR A 55 10.66 -18.94 -3.37
N GLU A 56 10.42 -20.16 -2.96
CA GLU A 56 10.85 -20.78 -1.72
C GLU A 56 12.30 -20.37 -1.44
N VAL A 57 12.52 -19.45 -0.49
CA VAL A 57 13.87 -19.02 -0.16
C VAL A 57 14.38 -19.98 0.91
N PRO A 58 15.49 -20.70 0.66
CA PRO A 58 16.09 -21.60 1.62
C PRO A 58 16.46 -20.83 2.89
N ALA A 59 16.25 -21.48 4.03
CA ALA A 59 16.59 -20.97 5.34
C ALA A 59 18.08 -20.59 5.40
N GLY A 60 18.38 -19.29 5.43
CA GLY A 60 19.75 -18.83 5.58
C GLY A 60 19.88 -17.31 5.59
N SER A 61 20.37 -16.79 6.72
CA SER A 61 21.11 -15.52 6.85
C SER A 61 20.30 -14.23 7.09
N GLY A 62 20.01 -13.97 8.36
CA GLY A 62 20.53 -12.79 9.09
C GLY A 62 20.02 -11.39 8.72
N GLY A 63 18.94 -10.96 9.39
CA GLY A 63 18.55 -9.55 9.55
C GLY A 63 17.05 -9.41 9.87
N PRO A 64 16.60 -8.52 10.78
CA PRO A 64 15.18 -8.32 11.05
C PRO A 64 14.58 -7.55 9.87
N SER A 65 14.21 -8.28 8.81
CA SER A 65 13.26 -7.76 7.84
C SER A 65 11.98 -7.44 8.61
N LEU A 66 11.62 -6.16 8.71
CA LEU A 66 10.34 -5.68 9.23
C LEU A 66 9.21 -6.11 8.30
N ARG A 67 9.02 -7.43 8.13
CA ARG A 67 7.96 -8.01 7.33
C ARG A 67 6.66 -7.72 8.06
N PRO A 68 5.75 -6.95 7.46
CA PRO A 68 4.47 -6.67 8.09
C PRO A 68 3.67 -7.97 8.18
N TYR A 69 3.05 -8.19 9.33
CA TYR A 69 2.22 -9.35 9.62
C TYR A 69 0.87 -9.20 8.93
N LEU A 70 0.61 -10.04 7.92
CA LEU A 70 -0.58 -9.98 7.08
C LEU A 70 -1.83 -10.46 7.84
N CYS A 71 -2.96 -9.81 7.57
CA CYS A 71 -4.24 -10.25 8.11
C CYS A 71 -4.72 -11.52 7.42
N SER A 72 -5.20 -12.48 8.21
CA SER A 72 -5.73 -13.77 7.76
C SER A 72 -7.24 -13.73 7.50
N LEU A 73 -7.89 -12.59 7.75
CA LEU A 73 -9.31 -12.40 7.46
C LEU A 73 -9.54 -12.41 5.95
N ASN A 74 -10.49 -13.23 5.48
CA ASN A 74 -10.83 -13.32 4.07
C ASN A 74 -11.28 -11.95 3.52
N GLY A 75 -10.65 -11.51 2.42
CA GLY A 75 -10.90 -10.18 1.84
C GLY A 75 -10.23 -9.00 2.56
N CYS A 76 -9.43 -9.23 3.60
CA CYS A 76 -8.67 -8.19 4.27
C CYS A 76 -7.28 -8.04 3.65
N HIS A 77 -6.94 -6.83 3.18
CA HIS A 77 -5.60 -6.50 2.68
C HIS A 77 -4.75 -5.76 3.73
N GLY A 78 -5.13 -5.89 5.01
CA GLY A 78 -4.45 -5.27 6.14
C GLY A 78 -3.15 -5.99 6.49
N ALA A 79 -2.19 -5.22 7.02
CA ALA A 79 -0.97 -5.74 7.59
C ALA A 79 -0.51 -4.83 8.73
N GLU A 80 0.08 -5.42 9.76
CA GLU A 80 0.55 -4.72 10.96
C GLU A 80 2.05 -4.90 11.18
N SER A 81 2.69 -3.97 11.87
CA SER A 81 4.10 -4.10 12.27
C SER A 81 4.29 -5.08 13.43
N ILE A 82 3.21 -5.41 14.14
CA ILE A 82 3.19 -6.36 15.24
C ILE A 82 2.36 -7.59 14.89
N LYS A 83 2.73 -8.73 15.48
CA LYS A 83 2.01 -9.99 15.31
C LYS A 83 0.86 -10.04 16.31
N VAL A 84 -0.36 -10.25 15.84
CA VAL A 84 -1.55 -10.39 16.67
C VAL A 84 -2.21 -11.72 16.33
N VAL A 85 -1.98 -12.73 17.18
CA VAL A 85 -2.44 -14.11 16.96
C VAL A 85 -3.72 -14.37 17.74
N CYS A 86 -4.74 -14.92 17.08
CA CYS A 86 -5.96 -15.38 17.76
C CYS A 86 -5.69 -16.70 18.51
N PRO A 87 -6.01 -16.82 19.81
CA PRO A 87 -5.78 -18.05 20.56
C PRO A 87 -6.72 -19.20 20.16
N GLY A 88 -7.83 -18.91 19.48
CA GLY A 88 -8.80 -19.94 19.07
C GLY A 88 -8.51 -20.57 17.71
N CYS A 89 -7.90 -19.84 16.78
CA CYS A 89 -7.63 -20.32 15.42
C CYS A 89 -6.18 -20.18 14.97
N GLU A 90 -5.29 -19.64 15.83
CA GLU A 90 -3.84 -19.51 15.60
C GLU A 90 -3.44 -18.64 14.38
N LEU A 91 -4.39 -17.89 13.83
CA LEU A 91 -4.18 -16.98 12.69
C LEU A 91 -3.83 -15.55 13.12
N ASN A 92 -3.15 -14.81 12.24
CA ASN A 92 -2.78 -13.41 12.47
C ASN A 92 -3.85 -12.45 11.93
N PHE A 93 -4.22 -11.42 12.70
CA PHE A 93 -5.19 -10.40 12.29
C PHE A 93 -4.61 -8.99 12.45
N CYS A 94 -5.13 -8.01 11.70
CA CYS A 94 -4.78 -6.60 11.89
C CYS A 94 -5.61 -5.98 13.02
N LEU A 95 -5.11 -4.91 13.66
CA LEU A 95 -5.79 -4.21 14.77
C LEU A 95 -6.83 -3.16 14.32
N LYS A 96 -7.15 -3.11 13.02
CA LYS A 96 -8.15 -2.18 12.48
C LYS A 96 -9.55 -2.45 13.01
#